data_AF-A0A392PCZ4-F1
#
_entry.id   AF-A0A392PCZ4-F1
#
_cell.length_a   1.000
_cell.length_b   1.000
_cell.length_c   1.000
_cell.angle_alpha   90.00
_cell.angle_beta   90.00
_cell.angle_gamma   90.00
#
_symmetry.space_group_name_H-M   'P 1'
#
loop_
_entity.id
_entity.type
_entity.pdbx_description
1 polymer ?
#
loop_
_entity_poly.entity_id
_entity_poly.type
_entity_poly.pdbx_seq_one_letter_code
_entity_poly.pdbx_strand_id
1 'polypeptide(L)'
;IVDSVGCGDSFVAAIAYGFIHNLPMVNTLAIANAVGAATAMGCGAGRNVASLEKVLHILKSPNLNEDDEFWTEILEKKVVDQEVTRLSNIVMNGNRNHLNFVPFDKVASELLTKFEFPQTVENVPT
;
A
#
# COMPACT_ATOMS: atom_id res chain seq x y z
N ILE A 1 -12.62 11.79 1.56
CA ILE A 1 -12.49 11.27 2.95
C ILE A 1 -13.80 11.58 3.66
N VAL A 2 -14.38 10.58 4.34
CA VAL A 2 -15.66 10.69 5.07
C VAL A 2 -15.41 10.78 6.57
N ASP A 3 -14.63 9.84 7.12
CA ASP A 3 -14.25 9.78 8.52
C ASP A 3 -12.86 9.15 8.64
N SER A 4 -12.02 9.62 9.57
CA SER A 4 -10.68 9.06 9.79
C SER A 4 -10.61 8.07 10.96
N VAL A 5 -11.70 7.93 11.73
CA VAL A 5 -11.77 7.01 12.86
C VAL A 5 -11.46 5.58 12.40
N GLY A 6 -10.53 4.92 13.10
CA GLY A 6 -10.11 3.55 12.80
C GLY A 6 -9.15 3.39 11.61
N CYS A 7 -8.79 4.45 10.89
CA CYS A 7 -7.86 4.34 9.75
C CYS A 7 -6.46 3.88 10.19
N GLY A 8 -5.98 4.37 11.33
CA GLY A 8 -4.70 3.97 11.92
C GLY A 8 -4.71 2.50 12.37
N ASP A 9 -5.79 2.05 13.02
CA ASP A 9 -5.94 0.66 13.44
C ASP A 9 -6.00 -0.27 12.22
N SER A 10 -6.77 0.10 11.19
CA SER A 10 -6.84 -0.63 9.92
C SER A 10 -5.49 -0.68 9.22
N PHE A 11 -4.74 0.43 9.20
CA PHE A 11 -3.37 0.48 8.69
C PHE A 11 -2.46 -0.49 9.43
N VAL A 12 -2.44 -0.44 10.77
CA VAL A 12 -1.62 -1.32 11.61
C VAL A 12 -2.01 -2.79 11.45
N ALA A 13 -3.31 -3.09 11.32
CA ALA A 13 -3.79 -4.44 11.03
C ALA A 13 -3.25 -4.96 9.70
N ALA A 14 -3.18 -4.11 8.67
CA ALA A 14 -2.59 -4.47 7.38
C ALA A 14 -1.05 -4.61 7.44
N ILE A 15 -0.36 -3.84 8.28
CA ILE A 15 1.06 -4.07 8.59
C ILE A 15 1.25 -5.46 9.21
N ALA A 16 0.45 -5.80 10.22
CA ALA A 16 0.49 -7.11 10.87
C ALA A 16 0.23 -8.25 9.85
N TYR A 17 -0.76 -8.08 8.98
CA TYR A 17 -1.02 -9.01 7.87
C TYR A 17 0.21 -9.19 6.97
N GLY A 18 0.89 -8.10 6.60
CA GLY A 18 2.11 -8.15 5.80
C GLY A 18 3.21 -8.98 6.46
N PHE A 19 3.46 -8.77 7.75
CA PHE A 19 4.43 -9.57 8.52
C PHE A 19 4.04 -11.05 8.61
N ILE A 20 2.78 -11.35 8.96
CA ILE A 20 2.27 -12.74 9.07
C ILE A 20 2.46 -13.50 7.75
N HIS A 21 2.28 -12.83 6.62
CA HIS A 21 2.39 -13.43 5.29
C HIS A 21 3.75 -13.24 4.62
N ASN A 22 4.78 -12.76 5.34
CA ASN A 22 6.11 -12.49 4.80
C ASN A 22 6.09 -11.66 3.50
N LEU A 23 5.21 -10.66 3.42
CA LEU A 23 5.17 -9.78 2.27
C LEU A 23 6.42 -8.89 2.24
N PRO A 24 6.94 -8.55 1.05
CA PRO A 24 7.96 -7.51 0.93
C PRO A 24 7.51 -6.23 1.64
N MET A 25 8.45 -5.50 2.23
CA MET A 25 8.13 -4.27 3.00
C MET A 25 7.32 -3.27 2.17
N VAL A 26 7.71 -3.06 0.91
CA VAL A 26 7.01 -2.13 0.00
C VAL A 26 5.57 -2.59 -0.25
N ASN A 27 5.34 -3.89 -0.42
CA ASN A 27 4.00 -4.46 -0.61
C ASN A 27 3.17 -4.34 0.66
N THR A 28 3.78 -4.55 1.83
CA THR A 28 3.15 -4.37 3.15
C THR A 28 2.69 -2.92 3.37
N LEU A 29 3.54 -1.95 3.03
CA LEU A 29 3.20 -0.53 3.14
C LEU A 29 2.14 -0.12 2.11
N ALA A 30 2.23 -0.63 0.88
CA ALA A 30 1.24 -0.36 -0.17
C ALA A 30 -0.17 -0.83 0.23
N ILE A 31 -0.29 -2.07 0.74
CA ILE A 31 -1.59 -2.56 1.21
C ILE A 31 -2.07 -1.84 2.47
N ALA A 32 -1.17 -1.49 3.40
CA ALA A 32 -1.55 -0.76 4.60
C ALA A 32 -2.10 0.64 4.28
N ASN A 33 -1.45 1.36 3.36
CA ASN A 33 -1.96 2.63 2.83
C ASN A 33 -3.35 2.46 2.20
N ALA A 34 -3.53 1.44 1.36
CA ALA A 34 -4.81 1.17 0.70
C ALA A 34 -5.93 0.83 1.71
N VAL A 35 -5.63 0.04 2.75
CA VAL A 35 -6.58 -0.34 3.81
C VAL A 35 -6.96 0.84 4.69
N GLY A 36 -5.98 1.67 5.09
CA GLY A 36 -6.24 2.92 5.81
C GLY A 36 -7.11 3.87 4.99
N ALA A 37 -6.75 4.08 3.71
CA ALA A 37 -7.51 4.91 2.79
C ALA A 37 -8.94 4.39 2.55
N ALA A 38 -9.11 3.08 2.34
CA ALA A 38 -10.44 2.47 2.17
C ALA A 38 -11.31 2.62 3.42
N THR A 39 -10.72 2.52 4.62
CA THR A 39 -11.40 2.78 5.89
C THR A 39 -11.83 4.24 5.98
N ALA A 40 -10.98 5.17 5.51
CA ALA A 40 -11.25 6.60 5.53
C ALA A 40 -12.45 7.03 4.66
N MET A 41 -12.89 6.15 3.77
CA MET A 41 -14.04 6.33 2.89
C MET A 41 -15.35 5.79 3.50
N GLY A 42 -15.29 5.19 4.69
CA GLY A 42 -16.43 4.78 5.51
C GLY A 42 -16.72 5.79 6.64
N CYS A 43 -17.69 5.48 7.50
CA CYS A 43 -18.03 6.26 8.69
C CYS A 43 -17.91 5.38 9.94
N GLY A 44 -17.12 5.80 10.93
CA GLY A 44 -16.80 5.05 12.13
C GLY A 44 -15.86 3.85 11.91
N ALA A 45 -15.65 3.08 12.97
CA ALA A 45 -14.78 1.89 12.98
C ALA A 45 -15.57 0.57 13.22
N GLY A 46 -14.86 -0.54 13.37
CA GLY A 46 -15.46 -1.86 13.62
C GLY A 46 -16.03 -2.47 12.34
N ARG A 47 -17.36 -2.52 12.20
CA ARG A 47 -18.02 -3.12 11.02
C ARG A 47 -17.97 -2.24 9.76
N ASN A 48 -17.51 -1.00 9.90
CA ASN A 48 -17.43 -0.01 8.81
C ASN A 48 -16.01 0.18 8.27
N VAL A 49 -15.06 -0.69 8.65
CA VAL A 49 -13.68 -0.67 8.13
C VAL A 49 -13.61 -1.11 6.66
N ALA A 50 -12.42 -0.98 6.06
CA ALA A 50 -12.17 -1.36 4.67
C ALA A 50 -12.69 -2.77 4.31
N SER A 51 -13.39 -2.87 3.18
CA SER A 51 -13.67 -4.14 2.51
C SER A 51 -12.55 -4.46 1.51
N LEU A 52 -12.33 -5.75 1.23
CA LEU A 52 -11.35 -6.18 0.23
C LEU A 52 -11.61 -5.53 -1.13
N GLU A 53 -12.87 -5.47 -1.58
CA GLU A 53 -13.26 -4.82 -2.83
C GLU A 53 -12.77 -3.37 -2.93
N LYS A 54 -12.97 -2.56 -1.87
CA LYS A 54 -12.49 -1.17 -1.84
C LYS A 54 -10.97 -1.08 -1.87
N VAL A 55 -10.28 -1.99 -1.17
CA VAL A 55 -8.81 -2.05 -1.18
C VAL A 55 -8.29 -2.37 -2.58
N LEU A 56 -8.88 -3.37 -3.25
CA LEU A 56 -8.52 -3.72 -4.62
C LEU A 56 -8.81 -2.60 -5.61
N HIS A 57 -9.93 -1.89 -5.44
CA HIS A 57 -10.25 -0.72 -6.26
C HIS A 57 -9.19 0.38 -6.12
N ILE A 58 -8.72 0.64 -4.90
CA ILE A 58 -7.64 1.60 -4.65
C ILE A 58 -6.32 1.11 -5.28
N LEU A 59 -5.94 -0.16 -5.09
CA LEU A 59 -4.70 -0.71 -5.66
C LEU A 59 -4.69 -0.71 -7.20
N LYS A 60 -5.86 -0.82 -7.84
CA LYS A 60 -6.02 -0.73 -9.29
C LYS A 60 -6.04 0.71 -9.81
N SER A 61 -6.12 1.70 -8.94
CA SER A 61 -6.18 3.10 -9.33
C SER A 61 -4.76 3.68 -9.30
N PRO A 62 -4.09 3.92 -10.45
CA PRO A 62 -2.68 4.30 -10.52
C PRO A 62 -2.41 5.77 -10.14
N ASN A 63 -3.26 6.38 -9.31
CA ASN A 63 -3.15 7.79 -8.97
C ASN A 63 -2.32 7.98 -7.70
N LEU A 64 -1.02 7.71 -7.80
CA LEU A 64 -0.08 8.27 -6.85
C LEU A 64 0.08 9.75 -7.19
N ASN A 65 -0.42 10.62 -6.30
CA ASN A 65 -0.22 12.06 -6.39
C ASN A 65 1.22 12.38 -6.00
N GLU A 66 2.15 12.07 -6.90
CA GLU A 66 3.58 12.22 -6.69
C GLU A 66 4.01 13.64 -7.04
N ASP A 67 4.34 14.41 -6.00
CA ASP A 67 5.21 15.57 -6.15
C ASP A 67 6.67 15.07 -6.11
N ASP A 68 7.11 14.50 -7.25
CA ASP A 68 8.44 13.93 -7.40
C ASP A 68 9.54 14.94 -7.09
N GLU A 69 9.33 16.21 -7.47
CA GLU A 69 10.28 17.29 -7.23
C GLU A 69 10.40 17.58 -5.74
N PHE A 70 9.28 17.69 -5.02
CA PHE A 70 9.27 17.88 -3.56
C PHE A 70 9.97 16.75 -2.80
N TRP A 71 9.65 15.49 -3.12
CA TRP A 71 10.26 14.35 -2.44
C TRP A 71 11.74 14.20 -2.78
N THR A 72 12.11 14.44 -4.04
CA THR A 72 13.51 14.47 -4.46
C THR A 72 14.26 15.57 -3.74
N GLU A 73 13.70 16.78 -3.66
CA GLU A 73 14.29 17.90 -2.92
C GLU A 73 14.50 17.57 -1.44
N ILE A 74 13.49 17.03 -0.76
CA ILE A 74 13.60 16.68 0.67
C ILE A 74 14.67 15.62 0.91
N LEU A 75 14.67 14.58 0.10
CA LEU A 75 15.52 13.40 0.30
C LEU A 75 16.95 13.65 -0.22
N GLU A 76 17.15 14.54 -1.19
CA GLU A 76 18.48 14.96 -1.66
C GLU A 76 19.08 16.08 -0.77
N LYS A 77 18.27 17.01 -0.22
CA LYS A 77 18.78 18.13 0.60
C LYS A 77 19.07 17.77 2.06
N LYS A 78 18.61 16.62 2.58
CA LYS A 78 18.79 16.26 3.99
C LYS A 78 19.13 14.79 4.24
N VAL A 79 20.33 14.55 4.77
CA VAL A 79 20.59 13.77 6.01
C VAL A 79 20.06 12.33 6.04
N VAL A 80 20.28 11.51 5.01
CA VAL A 80 20.06 10.07 5.16
C VAL A 80 21.25 9.28 4.61
N ASP A 81 22.11 8.80 5.52
CA ASP A 81 23.12 7.76 5.23
C ASP A 81 22.48 6.38 4.99
N GLN A 82 21.15 6.28 5.11
CA GLN A 82 20.34 5.08 4.90
C GLN A 82 19.65 5.11 3.53
N GLU A 83 19.51 3.92 2.95
CA GLU A 83 18.74 3.69 1.74
C GLU A 83 17.24 3.91 2.01
N VAL A 84 16.60 4.75 1.20
CA VAL A 84 15.16 5.02 1.27
C VAL A 84 14.48 4.45 0.03
N THR A 85 13.49 3.60 0.25
CA THR A 85 12.69 3.00 -0.83
C THR A 85 11.38 3.76 -1.01
N ARG A 86 11.09 4.17 -2.25
CA ARG A 86 9.91 4.96 -2.63
C ARG A 86 9.12 4.25 -3.73
N LEU A 87 7.80 4.23 -3.58
CA LEU A 87 6.88 3.88 -4.69
C LEU A 87 6.85 5.02 -5.69
N SER A 88 6.98 4.70 -6.98
CA SER A 88 6.85 5.68 -8.04
C SER A 88 6.01 5.19 -9.22
N ASN A 89 5.27 6.10 -9.83
CA ASN A 89 4.61 5.92 -11.12
C ASN A 89 5.62 5.97 -12.29
N ILE A 90 6.81 6.52 -12.09
CA ILE A 90 7.83 6.63 -13.13
C ILE A 90 8.76 5.42 -13.05
N VAL A 91 8.98 4.76 -14.19
CA VAL A 91 10.05 3.76 -14.34
C VAL A 91 11.38 4.51 -14.45
N MET A 92 11.87 5.06 -13.33
CA MET A 92 13.23 5.60 -13.25
C MET A 92 14.20 4.45 -13.04
N ASN A 93 14.91 4.08 -14.10
CA ASN A 93 15.99 3.11 -14.02
C ASN A 93 17.24 3.83 -13.49
N GLY A 94 17.40 3.92 -12.17
CA GLY A 94 18.60 4.52 -11.58
C GLY A 94 18.56 4.67 -10.06
N ASN A 95 19.61 4.17 -9.40
CA ASN A 95 19.92 4.50 -8.02
C ASN A 95 20.52 5.91 -8.00
N ARG A 96 19.78 6.90 -7.49
CA ARG A 96 20.34 8.22 -7.19
C ARG A 96 20.75 8.24 -5.73
N ASN A 97 22.06 8.17 -5.47
CA ASN A 97 22.71 8.55 -4.22
C ASN A 97 22.02 8.14 -2.91
N HIS A 98 21.26 7.02 -2.83
CA HIS A 98 20.51 6.44 -1.68
C HIS A 98 18.98 6.31 -1.83
N LEU A 99 18.39 6.69 -2.98
CA LEU A 99 16.97 6.49 -3.28
C LEU A 99 16.74 5.28 -4.19
N ASN A 100 15.92 4.35 -3.74
CA ASN A 100 15.47 3.19 -4.50
C ASN A 100 14.03 3.39 -4.95
N PHE A 101 13.80 3.37 -6.26
CA PHE A 101 12.48 3.59 -6.86
C PHE A 101 11.85 2.25 -7.22
N VAL A 102 10.66 1.99 -6.70
CA VAL A 102 9.88 0.79 -6.98
C VAL A 102 8.62 1.18 -7.77
N PRO A 103 8.44 0.66 -8.99
CA PRO A 103 7.25 0.94 -9.78
C PRO A 103 5.98 0.50 -9.05
N PHE A 104 5.00 1.40 -8.90
CA PHE A 104 3.74 1.08 -8.24
C PHE A 104 2.99 -0.04 -8.95
N ASP A 105 2.93 -0.03 -10.28
CA ASP A 105 2.25 -1.05 -11.07
C ASP A 105 2.78 -2.47 -10.81
N LYS A 106 4.10 -2.58 -10.56
CA LYS A 106 4.71 -3.86 -10.18
C LYS A 106 4.16 -4.34 -8.84
N VAL A 107 4.16 -3.45 -7.83
CA VAL A 107 3.70 -3.77 -6.47
C VAL A 107 2.19 -4.04 -6.46
N ALA A 108 1.41 -3.25 -7.20
CA ALA A 108 -0.01 -3.44 -7.37
C ALA A 108 -0.30 -4.80 -8.00
N SER A 109 0.39 -5.18 -9.08
CA SER A 109 0.23 -6.50 -9.73
C SER A 109 0.55 -7.66 -8.78
N GLU A 110 1.65 -7.58 -8.03
CA GLU A 110 2.02 -8.58 -7.02
C GLU A 110 0.97 -8.71 -5.91
N LEU A 111 0.37 -7.60 -5.48
CA LEU A 111 -0.70 -7.62 -4.47
C LEU A 111 -2.02 -8.14 -5.04
N LEU A 112 -2.42 -7.69 -6.22
CA LEU A 112 -3.67 -8.10 -6.88
C LEU A 112 -3.68 -9.60 -7.14
N THR A 113 -2.58 -10.16 -7.66
CA THR A 113 -2.46 -11.61 -7.83
C THR A 113 -2.65 -12.36 -6.51
N LYS A 114 -2.19 -11.83 -5.38
CA LYS A 114 -2.40 -12.48 -4.08
C LYS A 114 -3.85 -12.47 -3.59
N PHE A 115 -4.67 -11.50 -4.03
CA PHE A 115 -6.06 -11.35 -3.59
C PHE A 115 -7.10 -11.85 -4.60
N GLU A 116 -6.75 -11.96 -5.88
CA GLU A 116 -7.66 -12.33 -6.96
C GLU A 116 -7.56 -13.80 -7.38
N PHE A 117 -6.56 -14.56 -6.91
CA PHE A 117 -6.54 -16.01 -7.10
C PHE A 117 -7.78 -16.65 -6.45
N PRO A 118 -8.33 -17.73 -7.03
CA PRO A 118 -9.62 -18.24 -6.59
C PRO A 118 -9.52 -18.66 -5.14
N GLN A 119 -10.42 -18.12 -4.32
CA GLN A 119 -10.82 -18.75 -3.07
C GLN A 119 -11.17 -20.19 -3.45
N THR A 120 -10.27 -21.13 -3.16
CA THR A 120 -10.61 -22.54 -3.24
C THR A 120 -11.81 -22.68 -2.32
N VAL A 121 -12.92 -23.08 -2.92
CA VAL A 121 -14.17 -23.30 -2.19
C VAL A 121 -13.86 -24.40 -1.18
N GLU A 122 -13.54 -24.03 0.06
CA GLU A 122 -13.61 -24.93 1.19
C GLU A 122 -15.10 -25.23 1.40
N ASN A 123 -15.61 -26.16 0.58
CA ASN A 123 -16.84 -26.86 0.87
C ASN A 123 -16.56 -27.71 2.11
N VAL A 124 -16.69 -27.12 3.30
CA VAL A 124 -16.81 -27.87 4.54
C VAL A 124 -18.21 -28.51 4.51
N PRO A 125 -18.32 -29.85 4.47
CA PRO A 125 -19.62 -30.49 4.57
C PRO A 125 -20.15 -30.26 5.99
N THR A 126 -21.29 -29.57 6.10
CA THR A 126 -22.13 -29.57 7.30
C THR A 126 -22.85 -30.90 7.47
#